data_AF-A0A3S5AWE8-F1
#
_entry.id   AF-A0A3S5AWE8-F1
#
_cell.length_a   1.000
_cell.length_b   1.000
_cell.length_c   1.000
_cell.angle_alpha   90.00
_cell.angle_beta   90.00
_cell.angle_gamma   90.00
#
_symmetry.space_group_name_H-M   'P 1'
#
loop_
_entity.id
_entity.type
_entity.pdbx_description
1 polymer ?
#
loop_
_entity_poly.entity_id
_entity_poly.type
_entity_poly.pdbx_seq_one_letter_code
_entity_poly.pdbx_strand_id
1 'polypeptide(L)'
;MPFCKGPKQGIEHYHETLGEALQGFELAFSGLDIRFKVDVTKRPYCERILSSEDLELLLYSIKNQYWYQMYIDDLPVWGIVGEVANEEYYIWTHKKVSIGYNGDRIVDVNLTSGDKVALKPGITLSFAYEVSWVPSRATFENRFDKYLDAEFFQHRIHWFSILNSFMMVIFLVALVSMILMRTLRKDYARYNKEEALEDLERELGDEYGWKQVHGDVFRPPPHATALCSLVSTGVHITVV
;
A
#
# COMPACT_ATOMS: atom_id res chain seq x y z
N MET A 1 -4.29 11.90 27.34
CA MET A 1 -4.38 13.37 27.24
C MET A 1 -5.17 13.92 28.42
N PRO A 2 -4.83 15.11 28.95
CA PRO A 2 -5.44 15.67 30.16
C PRO A 2 -6.82 16.30 29.91
N PHE A 3 -7.69 15.63 29.16
CA PHE A 3 -9.10 15.99 29.07
C PHE A 3 -9.85 15.42 30.26
N CYS A 4 -10.76 16.20 30.84
CA CYS A 4 -11.63 15.71 31.88
C CYS A 4 -12.71 14.76 31.37
N LYS A 5 -13.09 13.81 32.23
CA LYS A 5 -14.39 13.12 32.11
C LYS A 5 -15.48 14.00 32.70
N GLY A 6 -16.65 14.01 32.07
CA GLY A 6 -17.84 14.65 32.62
C GLY A 6 -18.39 13.91 33.84
N PRO A 7 -19.40 14.49 34.50
CA PRO A 7 -19.90 14.00 35.79
C PRO A 7 -20.69 12.69 35.68
N LYS A 8 -21.15 12.30 34.49
CA LYS A 8 -21.91 11.06 34.29
C LYS A 8 -20.97 9.86 34.36
N GLN A 9 -21.26 8.91 35.25
CA GLN A 9 -20.37 7.78 35.54
C GLN A 9 -20.53 6.58 34.62
N GLY A 10 -21.65 6.47 33.89
CA GLY A 10 -21.92 5.34 33.01
C GLY A 10 -23.00 5.61 31.97
N ILE A 11 -23.09 4.69 31.02
CA ILE A 11 -24.13 4.62 29.99
C ILE A 11 -25.06 3.47 30.41
N GLU A 12 -26.37 3.65 30.27
CA GLU A 12 -27.34 2.59 30.62
C GLU A 12 -27.19 1.34 29.73
N HIS A 13 -26.81 1.53 28.47
CA HIS A 13 -26.61 0.46 27.51
C HIS A 13 -25.38 0.75 26.65
N TYR A 14 -24.26 0.09 26.94
CA TYR A 14 -23.11 0.00 26.03
C TYR A 14 -22.75 -1.47 25.85
N HIS A 15 -22.71 -1.91 24.60
CA HIS A 15 -22.24 -3.22 24.21
C HIS A 15 -21.23 -3.01 23.09
N GLU A 16 -20.00 -3.45 23.31
CA GLU A 16 -18.98 -3.47 22.27
C GLU A 16 -19.46 -4.37 21.13
N THR A 17 -19.38 -3.85 19.91
CA THR A 17 -19.68 -4.63 18.71
C THR A 17 -18.48 -5.51 18.36
N LEU A 18 -18.72 -6.62 17.66
CA LEU A 18 -17.64 -7.48 17.17
C LEU A 18 -16.62 -6.70 16.30
N GLY A 19 -17.09 -5.70 15.56
CA GLY A 19 -16.22 -4.84 14.74
C GLY A 19 -15.26 -3.99 15.58
N GLU A 20 -15.74 -3.38 16.66
CA GLU A 20 -14.92 -2.60 17.59
C GLU A 20 -13.86 -3.47 18.26
N ALA A 21 -14.24 -4.67 18.72
CA ALA A 21 -13.32 -5.62 19.33
C ALA A 21 -12.22 -6.08 18.36
N LEU A 22 -12.56 -6.34 17.09
CA LEU A 22 -11.59 -6.74 16.07
C LEU A 22 -10.65 -5.61 15.64
N GLN A 23 -11.12 -4.36 15.68
CA GLN A 23 -10.29 -3.18 15.40
C GLN A 23 -9.37 -2.82 16.57
N GLY A 24 -9.63 -3.36 17.76
CA GLY A 24 -8.88 -3.06 18.98
C GLY A 24 -9.14 -1.65 19.51
N PHE A 25 -10.32 -1.09 19.23
CA PHE A 25 -10.71 0.21 19.76
C PHE A 25 -11.30 0.05 21.16
N GLU A 26 -10.69 0.69 22.16
CA GLU A 26 -11.26 0.80 23.51
C GLU A 26 -11.92 2.19 23.65
N LEU A 27 -13.24 2.26 23.52
CA LEU A 27 -13.98 3.51 23.64
C LEU A 27 -14.19 3.87 25.12
N ALA A 28 -13.66 5.02 25.53
CA ALA A 28 -13.88 5.56 26.86
C ALA A 28 -15.09 6.49 26.88
N PHE A 29 -16.04 6.25 27.78
CA PHE A 29 -17.18 7.16 27.96
C PHE A 29 -16.73 8.57 28.39
N SER A 30 -17.24 9.58 27.68
CA SER A 30 -16.87 10.99 27.87
C SER A 30 -17.43 11.61 29.15
N GLY A 31 -18.50 11.03 29.73
CA GLY A 31 -19.17 11.57 30.91
C GLY A 31 -20.12 12.74 30.63
N LEU A 32 -20.33 13.11 29.36
CA LEU A 32 -21.28 14.14 28.96
C LEU A 32 -22.71 13.59 28.97
N ASP A 33 -23.63 14.30 29.61
CA ASP A 33 -25.05 13.92 29.60
C ASP A 33 -25.75 14.57 28.41
N ILE A 34 -25.93 13.78 27.36
CA ILE A 34 -26.63 14.16 26.12
C ILE A 34 -27.87 13.28 26.02
N ARG A 35 -29.04 13.91 25.99
CA ARG A 35 -30.32 13.21 25.81
C ARG A 35 -30.90 13.53 24.44
N PHE A 36 -31.50 12.52 23.80
CA PHE A 36 -32.05 12.64 22.45
C PHE A 36 -33.12 13.74 22.39
N LYS A 37 -32.99 14.66 21.41
CA LYS A 37 -33.88 15.82 21.21
C LYS A 37 -33.99 16.76 22.42
N VAL A 38 -33.00 16.76 23.32
CA VAL A 38 -32.93 17.70 24.45
C VAL A 38 -31.73 18.61 24.25
N ASP A 39 -31.99 19.88 23.98
CA ASP A 39 -30.95 20.90 23.89
C ASP A 39 -30.32 21.15 25.25
N VAL A 40 -29.00 21.39 25.23
CA VAL A 40 -28.22 21.72 26.42
C VAL A 40 -27.51 23.04 26.16
N THR A 41 -27.96 24.09 26.83
CA THR A 41 -27.22 25.37 26.85
C THR A 41 -25.85 25.17 27.49
N LYS A 42 -24.87 25.99 27.09
CA LYS A 42 -23.49 25.95 27.59
C LYS A 42 -23.40 25.60 29.09
N ARG A 43 -22.97 24.37 29.36
CA ARG A 43 -22.87 23.80 30.71
C ARG A 43 -21.43 23.42 31.01
N PRO A 44 -20.83 23.95 32.10
CA PRO A 44 -19.52 23.48 32.56
C PRO A 44 -19.65 22.04 33.06
N TYR A 45 -18.73 21.18 32.66
CA TYR A 45 -18.71 19.76 33.05
C TYR A 45 -17.47 19.36 33.84
N CYS A 46 -16.40 20.15 33.78
CA CYS A 46 -15.20 19.91 34.57
C CYS A 46 -14.41 21.20 34.77
N GLU A 47 -13.77 21.31 35.93
CA GLU A 47 -12.69 22.25 36.17
C GLU A 47 -11.44 21.47 36.56
N ARG A 48 -10.30 21.81 35.95
CA ARG A 48 -9.02 21.16 36.20
C ARG A 48 -7.90 22.17 36.28
N ILE A 49 -7.11 22.08 37.33
CA ILE A 49 -5.86 22.84 37.47
C ILE A 49 -4.79 22.13 36.65
N LEU A 50 -4.09 22.85 35.79
CA LEU A 50 -3.00 22.28 34.99
C LEU A 50 -1.76 22.05 35.85
N SER A 51 -1.34 20.79 35.97
CA SER A 51 -0.01 20.43 36.45
C SER A 51 1.06 20.80 35.40
N SER A 52 2.33 20.84 35.81
CA SER A 52 3.45 21.04 34.88
C SER A 52 3.50 19.97 33.79
N GLU A 53 3.26 18.70 34.16
CA GLU A 53 3.20 17.57 33.23
C GLU A 53 2.04 17.68 32.24
N ASP A 54 0.84 18.05 32.73
CA ASP A 54 -0.34 18.24 31.88
C ASP A 54 -0.12 19.37 30.87
N LEU A 55 0.54 20.46 31.31
CA LEU A 55 0.88 21.59 30.45
C LEU A 55 1.85 21.18 29.33
N GLU A 56 2.93 20.47 29.66
CA GLU A 56 3.89 19.99 28.65
C GLU A 56 3.24 19.08 27.62
N LEU A 57 2.36 18.16 28.06
CA LEU A 57 1.60 17.30 27.16
C LEU A 57 0.66 18.09 26.23
N LEU A 58 -0.01 19.12 26.74
CA LEU A 58 -0.88 19.97 25.93
C LEU A 58 -0.08 20.79 24.92
N LEU A 59 1.04 21.40 25.34
CA LEU A 59 1.93 22.14 24.45
C LEU A 59 2.47 21.24 23.33
N TYR A 60 2.92 20.03 23.68
CA TYR A 60 3.36 19.03 22.70
C TYR A 60 2.22 18.67 21.73
N SER A 61 1.01 18.46 22.24
CA SER A 61 -0.16 18.10 21.42
C SER A 61 -0.55 19.20 20.45
N ILE A 62 -0.54 20.47 20.89
CA ILE A 62 -0.86 21.63 20.06
C ILE A 62 0.23 21.84 19.01
N LYS A 63 1.51 21.75 19.40
CA LYS A 63 2.65 21.89 18.49
C LYS A 63 2.63 20.87 17.36
N ASN A 64 2.20 19.64 17.63
CA ASN A 64 2.10 18.58 16.63
C ASN A 64 0.70 18.47 15.99
N GLN A 65 -0.19 19.45 16.22
CA GLN A 65 -1.54 19.51 15.67
C GLN A 65 -2.40 18.26 15.93
N TYR A 66 -2.35 17.73 17.14
CA TYR A 66 -3.13 16.55 17.50
C TYR A 66 -4.62 16.86 17.52
N TRP A 67 -5.41 15.90 17.02
CA TRP A 67 -6.87 15.93 17.05
C TRP A 67 -7.37 14.84 18.00
N TYR A 68 -8.46 15.12 18.70
CA TYR A 68 -9.19 14.10 19.44
C TYR A 68 -10.40 13.65 18.64
N GLN A 69 -10.74 12.37 18.78
CA GLN A 69 -11.91 11.77 18.15
C GLN A 69 -12.93 11.39 19.21
N MET A 70 -14.19 11.70 18.96
CA MET A 70 -15.33 11.25 19.76
C MET A 70 -16.32 10.55 18.82
N TYR A 71 -17.16 9.68 19.37
CA TYR A 71 -18.22 9.03 18.64
C TYR A 71 -19.56 9.35 19.28
N ILE A 72 -20.55 9.66 18.46
CA ILE A 72 -21.96 9.84 18.87
C ILE A 72 -22.80 9.01 17.92
N ASP A 73 -23.43 7.95 18.42
CA ASP A 73 -24.22 7.00 17.60
C ASP A 73 -23.42 6.45 16.40
N ASP A 74 -22.19 6.01 16.68
CA ASP A 74 -21.17 5.53 15.72
C ASP A 74 -20.65 6.58 14.73
N LEU A 75 -21.19 7.81 14.74
CA LEU A 75 -20.70 8.88 13.88
C LEU A 75 -19.46 9.51 14.49
N PRO A 76 -18.31 9.49 13.79
CA PRO A 76 -17.09 10.08 14.29
C PRO A 76 -17.17 11.61 14.21
N VAL A 77 -16.66 12.28 15.25
CA VAL A 77 -16.40 13.71 15.24
C VAL A 77 -14.99 13.98 15.70
N TRP A 78 -14.31 14.88 15.01
CA TRP A 78 -12.94 15.28 15.32
C TRP A 78 -12.93 16.70 15.83
N GLY A 79 -12.12 16.94 16.86
CA GLY A 79 -11.85 18.28 17.36
C GLY A 79 -10.35 18.51 17.50
N ILE A 80 -9.92 19.71 17.12
CA ILE A 80 -8.55 20.15 17.37
C ILE A 80 -8.37 20.43 18.87
N VAL A 81 -7.23 20.03 19.43
CA VAL A 81 -6.93 20.28 20.86
C VAL A 81 -6.77 21.77 21.12
N GLY A 82 -6.09 22.49 20.22
CA GLY A 82 -5.78 23.91 20.37
C GLY A 82 -5.17 24.51 19.12
N GLU A 83 -4.77 25.77 19.21
CA GLU A 83 -4.09 26.49 18.12
C GLU A 83 -2.89 27.28 18.66
N VAL A 84 -1.97 27.60 17.75
CA VAL A 84 -0.88 28.54 18.04
C VAL A 84 -1.24 29.88 17.39
N ALA A 85 -1.30 30.95 18.19
CA ALA A 85 -1.59 32.29 17.71
C ALA A 85 -0.63 33.29 18.39
N ASN A 86 -0.04 34.20 17.63
CA ASN A 86 0.90 35.21 18.14
C ASN A 86 2.03 34.63 19.01
N GLU A 87 2.61 33.49 18.58
CA GLU A 87 3.66 32.75 19.32
C GLU A 87 3.23 32.18 20.69
N GLU A 88 1.95 32.30 21.05
CA GLU A 88 1.36 31.71 22.24
C GLU A 88 0.49 30.49 21.90
N TYR A 89 0.35 29.59 22.87
CA TYR A 89 -0.43 28.36 22.74
C TYR A 89 -1.79 28.52 23.40
N TYR A 90 -2.84 28.20 22.65
CA TYR A 90 -4.22 28.30 23.09
C TYR A 90 -4.90 26.93 23.06
N ILE A 91 -5.71 26.66 24.07
CA ILE A 91 -6.58 25.48 24.13
C ILE A 91 -8.04 25.87 23.94
N TRP A 92 -8.80 25.02 23.26
CA TRP A 92 -10.26 25.17 23.16
C TRP A 92 -10.94 24.50 24.35
N THR A 93 -11.73 25.27 25.09
CA THR A 93 -12.36 24.81 26.35
C THR A 93 -13.86 24.55 26.21
N HIS A 94 -14.48 25.02 25.13
CA HIS A 94 -15.91 24.86 24.90
C HIS A 94 -16.19 24.00 23.66
N LYS A 95 -17.00 22.96 23.83
CA LYS A 95 -17.44 22.07 22.76
C LYS A 95 -18.90 22.33 22.40
N LYS A 96 -19.16 22.83 21.19
CA LYS A 96 -20.52 22.98 20.66
C LYS A 96 -20.83 21.82 19.74
N VAL A 97 -21.73 20.95 20.16
CA VAL A 97 -22.14 19.76 19.41
C VAL A 97 -23.50 20.03 18.77
N SER A 98 -23.54 20.12 17.45
CA SER A 98 -24.78 20.22 16.68
C SER A 98 -25.13 18.84 16.16
N ILE A 99 -26.27 18.29 16.58
CA ILE A 99 -26.72 16.96 16.22
C ILE A 99 -27.92 17.06 15.27
N GLY A 100 -27.74 16.58 14.05
CA GLY A 100 -28.78 16.45 13.03
C GLY A 100 -29.62 15.21 13.28
N TYR A 101 -30.94 15.35 13.29
CA TYR A 101 -31.87 14.23 13.44
C TYR A 101 -32.90 14.17 12.32
N ASN A 102 -33.33 12.96 11.99
CA ASN A 102 -34.45 12.70 11.09
C ASN A 102 -35.36 11.65 11.72
N GLY A 103 -36.59 12.05 12.09
CA GLY A 103 -37.49 11.21 12.88
C GLY A 103 -36.85 10.89 14.24
N ASP A 104 -36.64 9.60 14.53
CA ASP A 104 -36.06 9.10 15.77
C ASP A 104 -34.62 8.59 15.61
N ARG A 105 -33.93 9.05 14.56
CA ARG A 105 -32.55 8.65 14.27
C ARG A 105 -31.62 9.84 14.15
N ILE A 106 -30.38 9.66 14.59
CA ILE A 106 -29.29 10.63 14.40
C ILE A 106 -28.70 10.40 13.00
N VAL A 107 -28.56 11.50 12.26
CA VAL A 107 -28.12 11.46 10.84
C VAL A 107 -26.92 12.36 10.55
N ASP A 108 -26.60 13.31 11.43
CA ASP A 108 -25.40 14.14 11.30
C ASP A 108 -24.91 14.56 12.69
N VAL A 109 -23.61 14.75 12.83
CA VAL A 109 -23.00 15.32 14.03
C VAL A 109 -21.90 16.27 13.60
N ASN A 110 -21.96 17.50 14.11
CA ASN A 110 -20.94 18.49 13.89
C ASN A 110 -20.41 19.01 15.22
N LEU A 111 -19.10 19.12 15.33
CA LEU A 111 -18.41 19.59 16.52
C LEU A 111 -17.69 20.90 16.19
N THR A 112 -18.08 21.97 16.86
CA THR A 112 -17.40 23.27 16.78
C THR A 112 -16.71 23.56 18.11
N SER A 113 -15.41 23.77 18.05
CA SER A 113 -14.63 24.22 19.21
C SER A 113 -14.80 25.73 19.40
N GLY A 114 -15.06 26.14 20.63
CA GLY A 114 -15.19 27.54 21.04
C GLY A 114 -14.37 27.83 22.31
N ASP A 115 -14.33 29.11 22.68
CA ASP A 115 -13.64 29.64 23.86
C ASP A 115 -12.15 29.23 23.94
N LYS A 116 -11.31 30.11 23.39
CA LYS A 116 -9.86 29.97 23.43
C LYS A 116 -9.28 30.49 24.74
N VAL A 117 -8.43 29.71 25.38
CA VAL A 117 -7.74 30.07 26.62
C VAL A 117 -6.24 29.89 26.42
N ALA A 118 -5.45 30.92 26.74
CA ALA A 118 -3.99 30.86 26.68
C ALA A 118 -3.45 29.91 27.76
N LEU A 119 -2.59 28.97 27.36
CA LEU A 119 -1.98 28.02 28.29
C LEU A 119 -0.86 28.70 29.08
N LYS A 120 -1.01 28.71 30.41
CA LYS A 120 -0.03 29.24 31.37
C LYS A 120 0.15 28.24 32.53
N PRO A 121 1.34 28.18 33.15
CA PRO A 121 1.57 27.34 34.33
C PRO A 121 0.58 27.67 35.46
N GLY A 122 -0.07 26.65 36.03
CA GLY A 122 -0.97 26.80 37.18
C GLY A 122 -2.35 27.41 36.87
N ILE A 123 -2.72 27.56 35.59
CA ILE A 123 -4.07 28.01 35.22
C ILE A 123 -5.11 26.92 35.51
N THR A 124 -6.32 27.34 35.89
CA THR A 124 -7.48 26.46 36.00
C THR A 124 -8.29 26.54 34.71
N LEU A 125 -8.45 25.41 34.02
CA LEU A 125 -9.28 25.29 32.83
C LEU A 125 -10.69 24.84 33.22
N SER A 126 -11.71 25.60 32.82
CA SER A 126 -13.12 25.23 32.94
C SER A 126 -13.63 24.76 31.59
N PHE A 127 -13.94 23.47 31.47
CA PHE A 127 -14.44 22.87 30.25
C PHE A 127 -15.97 22.89 30.23
N ALA A 128 -16.53 23.30 29.10
CA ALA A 128 -17.97 23.38 28.90
C ALA A 128 -18.39 22.66 27.62
N TYR A 129 -19.65 22.23 27.59
CA TYR A 129 -20.28 21.70 26.40
C TYR A 129 -21.65 22.32 26.17
N GLU A 130 -22.05 22.39 24.92
CA GLU A 130 -23.34 22.86 24.45
C GLU A 130 -23.84 21.86 23.40
N VAL A 131 -25.13 21.53 23.44
CA VAL A 131 -25.76 20.60 22.49
C VAL A 131 -26.97 21.27 21.86
N SER A 132 -27.01 21.29 20.53
CA SER A 132 -28.15 21.76 19.75
C SER A 132 -28.66 20.67 18.81
N TRP A 133 -29.97 20.43 18.83
CA TRP A 133 -30.63 19.47 17.95
C TRP A 133 -31.25 20.18 16.74
N VAL A 134 -30.87 19.76 15.55
CA VAL A 134 -31.32 20.38 14.29
C VAL A 134 -32.03 19.34 13.42
N PRO A 135 -33.25 19.61 12.93
CA PRO A 135 -33.91 18.70 12.01
C PRO A 135 -33.17 18.66 10.66
N SER A 136 -32.94 17.46 10.13
CA SER A 136 -32.25 17.24 8.86
C SER A 136 -33.09 16.41 7.89
N ARG A 137 -32.89 16.63 6.59
CA ARG A 137 -33.53 15.87 5.51
C ARG A 137 -32.74 14.63 5.09
N ALA A 138 -31.53 14.45 5.62
CA ALA A 138 -30.68 13.29 5.33
C ALA A 138 -31.34 12.00 5.82
N THR A 139 -31.24 10.92 5.03
CA THR A 139 -31.71 9.59 5.44
C THR A 139 -30.66 8.92 6.33
N PHE A 140 -31.10 7.99 7.17
CA PHE A 140 -30.19 7.26 8.06
C PHE A 140 -29.18 6.39 7.28
N GLU A 141 -29.56 5.85 6.13
CA GLU A 141 -28.67 5.02 5.30
C GLU A 141 -27.49 5.83 4.76
N ASN A 142 -27.74 7.09 4.39
CA ASN A 142 -26.74 7.98 3.78
C ASN A 142 -26.02 8.85 4.82
N ARG A 143 -26.18 8.58 6.12
CA ARG A 143 -25.59 9.40 7.20
C ARG A 143 -24.06 9.40 7.20
N PHE A 144 -23.45 8.37 6.60
CA PHE A 144 -22.00 8.25 6.49
C PHE A 144 -21.43 8.94 5.25
N ASP A 145 -22.25 9.32 4.28
CA ASP A 145 -21.79 9.88 2.99
C ASP A 145 -20.89 11.10 3.20
N LYS A 146 -21.23 11.97 4.16
CA LYS A 146 -20.43 13.14 4.57
C LYS A 146 -19.01 12.81 5.01
N TYR A 147 -18.80 11.64 5.61
CA TYR A 147 -17.49 11.18 6.07
C TYR A 147 -16.73 10.41 5.00
N LEU A 148 -17.46 9.88 4.02
CA LEU A 148 -16.95 9.10 2.91
C LEU A 148 -16.63 9.94 1.67
N ASP A 149 -16.90 11.24 1.69
CA ASP A 149 -16.78 12.16 0.54
C ASP A 149 -15.32 12.41 0.12
N ALA A 150 -14.72 11.35 -0.42
CA ALA A 150 -14.09 11.18 -1.72
C ALA A 150 -13.24 12.31 -2.33
N GLU A 151 -13.63 13.59 -2.31
CA GLU A 151 -12.88 14.64 -3.02
C GLU A 151 -11.44 14.79 -2.50
N PHE A 152 -11.23 14.55 -1.20
CA PHE A 152 -9.91 14.62 -0.56
C PHE A 152 -9.06 13.34 -0.74
N PHE A 153 -9.68 12.15 -0.69
CA PHE A 153 -8.95 10.87 -0.71
C PHE A 153 -8.74 10.28 -2.11
N GLN A 154 -9.64 10.55 -3.07
CA GLN A 154 -9.62 9.86 -4.36
C GLN A 154 -8.58 10.44 -5.35
N HIS A 155 -8.30 11.75 -5.32
CA HIS A 155 -7.52 12.37 -6.40
C HIS A 155 -6.01 12.13 -6.34
N ARG A 156 -5.38 12.08 -5.15
CA ARG A 156 -3.90 12.00 -5.08
C ARG A 156 -3.34 10.58 -5.00
N ILE A 157 -4.07 9.65 -4.38
CA ILE A 157 -3.52 8.33 -4.05
C ILE A 157 -3.64 7.35 -5.23
N HIS A 158 -4.72 7.45 -6.02
CA HIS A 158 -4.93 6.52 -7.14
C HIS A 158 -3.91 6.71 -8.28
N TRP A 159 -3.60 7.96 -8.66
CA TRP A 159 -2.58 8.23 -9.70
C TRP A 159 -1.20 7.72 -9.27
N PHE A 160 -0.80 7.93 -8.00
CA PHE A 160 0.49 7.46 -7.50
C PHE A 160 0.65 5.94 -7.61
N SER A 161 -0.42 5.17 -7.33
CA SER A 161 -0.43 3.71 -7.48
C SER A 161 -0.33 3.26 -8.95
N ILE A 162 -1.02 3.96 -9.87
CA ILE A 162 -0.92 3.70 -11.32
C ILE A 162 0.51 3.90 -11.82
N LEU A 163 1.16 5.00 -11.43
CA LEU A 163 2.53 5.30 -11.85
C LEU A 163 3.53 4.27 -11.31
N ASN A 164 3.36 3.86 -10.05
CA ASN A 164 4.19 2.83 -9.43
C ASN A 164 4.07 1.47 -10.16
N SER A 165 2.85 1.06 -10.51
CA SER A 165 2.63 -0.17 -11.28
C SER A 165 3.21 -0.06 -12.71
N PHE A 166 3.03 1.07 -13.37
CA PHE A 166 3.54 1.30 -14.72
C PHE A 166 5.07 1.27 -14.80
N MET A 167 5.77 1.83 -13.81
CA MET A 167 7.23 1.80 -13.73
C MET A 167 7.77 0.37 -13.63
N MET A 168 7.11 -0.51 -12.86
CA MET A 168 7.48 -1.93 -12.76
C MET A 168 7.32 -2.66 -14.09
N VAL A 169 6.27 -2.37 -14.86
CA VAL A 169 6.05 -2.98 -16.18
C VAL A 169 7.13 -2.54 -17.17
N ILE A 170 7.46 -1.25 -17.24
CA ILE A 170 8.54 -0.75 -18.11
C ILE A 170 9.87 -1.42 -17.76
N PHE A 171 10.20 -1.51 -16.48
CA PHE A 171 11.42 -2.15 -16.01
C PHE A 171 11.49 -3.62 -16.46
N LEU A 172 10.40 -4.37 -16.31
CA LEU A 172 10.33 -5.77 -16.69
C LEU A 172 10.44 -5.95 -18.22
N VAL A 173 9.78 -5.11 -19.01
CA VAL A 173 9.89 -5.12 -20.48
C VAL A 173 11.31 -4.80 -20.94
N ALA A 174 11.96 -3.80 -20.34
CA ALA A 174 13.35 -3.45 -20.66
C ALA A 174 14.32 -4.59 -20.34
N LEU A 175 14.16 -5.25 -19.20
CA LEU A 175 14.97 -6.39 -18.79
C LEU A 175 14.79 -7.57 -19.75
N VAL A 176 13.55 -7.93 -20.07
CA VAL A 176 13.24 -9.01 -21.03
C VAL A 176 13.80 -8.68 -22.41
N SER A 177 13.63 -7.45 -22.89
CA SER A 177 14.17 -6.99 -24.17
C SER A 177 15.70 -7.04 -24.20
N MET A 178 16.38 -6.72 -23.10
CA MET A 178 17.84 -6.80 -23.00
C MET A 178 18.31 -8.26 -23.07
N ILE A 179 17.64 -9.19 -22.37
CA ILE A 179 17.95 -10.62 -22.44
C ILE A 179 17.74 -11.13 -23.87
N LEU A 180 16.61 -10.81 -24.50
CA LEU A 180 16.31 -11.23 -25.87
C LEU A 180 17.31 -10.68 -26.89
N MET A 181 17.67 -9.40 -26.79
CA MET A 181 18.71 -8.83 -27.67
C MET A 181 20.07 -9.51 -27.45
N ARG A 182 20.40 -9.86 -26.21
CA ARG A 182 21.64 -10.56 -25.88
C ARG A 182 21.66 -11.98 -26.46
N THR A 183 20.55 -12.71 -26.40
CA THR A 183 20.43 -14.04 -27.01
C THR A 183 20.49 -13.94 -28.53
N LEU A 184 19.71 -13.04 -29.15
CA LEU A 184 19.70 -12.86 -30.60
C LEU A 184 21.07 -12.46 -31.17
N ARG A 185 21.79 -11.54 -30.53
CA ARG A 185 23.16 -11.19 -30.98
C ARG A 185 24.11 -12.38 -30.87
N LYS A 186 23.99 -13.18 -29.81
CA LYS A 186 24.81 -14.38 -29.61
C LYS A 186 24.49 -15.44 -30.66
N ASP A 187 23.21 -15.66 -30.94
CA ASP A 187 22.76 -16.66 -31.91
C ASP A 187 23.12 -16.22 -33.34
N TYR A 188 22.94 -14.94 -33.69
CA TYR A 188 23.37 -14.38 -34.97
C TYR A 188 24.89 -14.50 -35.18
N ALA A 189 25.70 -14.16 -34.17
CA ALA A 189 27.15 -14.31 -34.23
C ALA A 189 27.58 -15.78 -34.35
N ARG A 190 26.80 -16.72 -33.81
CA ARG A 190 27.02 -18.15 -33.97
C ARG A 190 26.71 -18.62 -35.38
N TYR A 191 25.55 -18.26 -35.94
CA TYR A 191 25.16 -18.64 -37.31
C TYR A 191 26.12 -18.09 -38.35
N ASN A 192 26.52 -16.82 -38.25
CA ASN A 192 27.52 -16.25 -39.17
C ASN A 192 28.88 -16.97 -39.07
N LYS A 193 29.24 -17.50 -37.90
CA LYS A 193 30.47 -18.28 -37.72
C LYS A 193 30.33 -19.68 -38.28
N GLU A 194 29.18 -20.33 -38.11
CA GLU A 194 28.89 -21.63 -38.71
C GLU A 194 28.86 -21.53 -40.24
N GLU A 195 28.23 -20.50 -40.81
CA GLU A 195 28.24 -20.22 -42.26
C GLU A 195 29.65 -19.95 -42.80
N ALA A 196 30.45 -19.14 -42.10
CA ALA A 196 31.86 -18.91 -42.48
C ALA A 196 32.73 -20.18 -42.33
N LEU A 197 32.40 -21.08 -41.39
CA LEU A 197 33.08 -22.35 -41.22
C LEU A 197 32.66 -23.35 -42.31
N GLU A 198 31.39 -23.39 -42.69
CA GLU A 198 30.88 -24.18 -43.82
C GLU A 198 31.47 -23.72 -45.15
N ASP A 199 31.63 -22.40 -45.37
CA ASP A 199 32.30 -21.85 -46.54
C ASP A 199 33.79 -22.21 -46.55
N LEU A 200 34.48 -22.12 -45.41
CA LEU A 200 35.86 -22.57 -45.26
C LEU A 200 36.00 -24.08 -45.46
N GLU A 201 35.05 -24.89 -44.97
CA GLU A 201 35.03 -26.35 -45.13
C GLU A 201 34.67 -26.77 -46.57
N ARG A 202 33.87 -25.98 -47.31
CA ARG A 202 33.70 -26.13 -48.76
C ARG A 202 34.97 -25.79 -49.53
N GLU A 203 35.68 -24.73 -49.14
CA GLU A 203 36.90 -24.27 -49.80
C GLU A 203 38.10 -25.19 -49.52
N LEU A 204 38.18 -25.79 -48.32
CA LEU A 204 39.22 -26.76 -47.94
C LEU A 204 38.84 -28.22 -48.25
N GLY A 205 37.54 -28.56 -48.26
CA GLY A 205 37.02 -29.93 -48.35
C GLY A 205 37.00 -30.52 -49.76
N ASP A 206 37.21 -29.71 -50.80
CA ASP A 206 37.36 -30.20 -52.17
C ASP A 206 38.75 -30.80 -52.46
N GLU A 207 39.76 -30.58 -51.60
CA GLU A 207 41.12 -31.09 -51.80
C GLU A 207 41.58 -32.22 -50.85
N TYR A 208 40.84 -32.57 -49.78
CA TYR A 208 41.23 -33.68 -48.90
C TYR A 208 40.04 -34.54 -48.45
N GLY A 209 39.99 -35.81 -48.88
CA GLY A 209 39.02 -36.78 -48.33
C GLY A 209 39.02 -38.17 -48.97
N TRP A 210 38.45 -39.13 -48.22
CA TRP A 210 38.20 -40.52 -48.63
C TRP A 210 37.38 -40.65 -49.94
N LYS A 211 36.71 -39.57 -50.37
CA LYS A 211 36.00 -39.47 -51.65
C LYS A 211 36.89 -39.55 -52.89
N GLN A 212 38.16 -39.13 -52.82
CA GLN A 212 39.12 -39.33 -53.93
C GLN A 212 39.56 -40.80 -54.07
N VAL A 213 39.48 -41.58 -52.99
CA VAL A 213 39.91 -42.99 -52.97
C VAL A 213 38.89 -43.92 -53.66
N HIS A 214 37.66 -43.44 -53.90
CA HIS A 214 36.62 -44.23 -54.56
C HIS A 214 37.02 -44.71 -55.97
N GLY A 215 37.89 -43.98 -56.68
CA GLY A 215 38.41 -44.38 -57.99
C GLY A 215 39.55 -45.39 -57.94
N ASP A 216 40.31 -45.44 -56.84
CA ASP A 216 41.47 -46.32 -56.70
C ASP A 216 41.11 -47.71 -56.13
N VAL A 217 39.96 -47.85 -55.47
CA VAL A 217 39.42 -49.15 -55.01
C VAL A 217 39.17 -50.13 -56.17
N PHE A 218 38.87 -49.61 -57.37
CA PHE A 218 38.59 -50.44 -58.55
C PHE A 218 39.80 -50.61 -59.48
N ARG A 219 40.98 -50.09 -59.11
CA ARG A 219 42.16 -50.19 -59.96
C ARG A 219 42.78 -51.59 -59.80
N PRO A 220 42.93 -52.38 -60.88
CA PRO A 220 43.57 -53.69 -60.77
C PRO A 220 45.04 -53.53 -60.35
N PRO A 221 45.56 -54.36 -59.44
CA PRO A 221 46.95 -54.28 -59.03
C PRO A 221 47.87 -54.65 -60.21
N PRO A 222 49.08 -54.06 -60.29
CA PRO A 222 49.98 -54.20 -61.45
C PRO A 222 50.38 -55.65 -61.77
N HIS A 223 50.27 -56.56 -60.79
CA HIS A 223 50.55 -57.99 -60.95
C HIS A 223 49.39 -58.87 -60.46
N ALA A 224 48.16 -58.57 -60.91
CA ALA A 224 46.94 -59.28 -60.51
C ALA A 224 47.00 -60.81 -60.69
N THR A 225 47.66 -61.30 -61.73
CA THR A 225 47.78 -62.74 -62.01
C THR A 225 48.66 -63.47 -61.00
N ALA A 226 49.78 -62.87 -60.58
CA ALA A 226 50.66 -63.42 -59.55
C ALA A 226 50.01 -63.41 -58.16
N LEU A 227 49.25 -62.35 -57.86
CA LEU A 227 48.44 -62.29 -56.64
C LEU A 227 47.38 -63.41 -56.64
N CYS A 228 46.68 -63.58 -57.76
CA CYS A 228 45.66 -64.62 -57.89
C CYS A 228 46.23 -66.04 -57.78
N SER A 229 47.42 -66.30 -58.31
CA SER A 229 48.08 -67.61 -58.19
C SER A 229 48.55 -67.90 -56.77
N LEU A 230 49.08 -66.90 -56.05
CA LEU A 230 49.47 -67.03 -54.65
C LEU A 230 48.27 -67.23 -53.72
N VAL A 231 47.18 -66.49 -53.94
CA VAL A 231 45.95 -66.64 -53.15
C VAL A 231 45.30 -68.00 -53.43
N SER A 232 45.21 -68.42 -54.69
CA SER A 232 44.58 -69.71 -55.03
C SER A 232 45.38 -70.90 -54.49
N THR A 233 46.71 -70.88 -54.58
CA THR A 233 47.55 -71.92 -53.97
C THR A 233 47.48 -71.89 -52.44
N GLY A 234 47.46 -70.70 -51.82
CA GLY A 234 47.29 -70.54 -50.38
C GLY A 234 45.95 -71.09 -49.87
N VAL A 235 44.86 -70.84 -50.59
CA VAL A 235 43.54 -71.43 -50.27
C VAL A 235 43.53 -72.95 -50.50
N HIS A 236 44.18 -73.45 -51.55
CA HIS A 236 44.25 -74.90 -51.79
C HIS A 236 44.99 -75.65 -50.68
N ILE A 237 46.08 -75.06 -50.13
CA ILE A 237 46.86 -75.63 -49.02
C ILE A 237 46.10 -75.56 -47.69
N THR A 238 45.17 -74.63 -47.52
CA THR A 238 44.40 -74.49 -46.27
C THR A 238 43.11 -75.30 -46.25
N VAL A 239 42.63 -75.76 -47.41
CA VAL A 239 41.37 -76.52 -47.55
C VAL A 239 41.59 -78.02 -47.79
N VAL A 240 42.84 -78.46 -48.04
CA VAL A 240 43.28 -79.88 -48.07
C VAL A 240 44.13 -80.18 -46.85
#